data_AF-A0A1H7JNU9-F1
#
_entry.id   AF-A0A1H7JNU9-F1
#
_cell.length_a   1.000
_cell.length_b   1.000
_cell.length_c   1.000
_cell.angle_alpha   90.00
_cell.angle_beta   90.00
_cell.angle_gamma   90.00
#
_symmetry.space_group_name_H-M   'P 1'
#
loop_
_entity.id
_entity.type
_entity.pdbx_description
1 polymer ?
#
loop_
_entity_poly.entity_id
_entity_poly.type
_entity_poly.pdbx_seq_one_letter_code
_entity_poly.pdbx_strand_id
1 'polypeptide(L)' 'MENELKMYCICCRRIVSMIEGVSVFKTGFYRYDMPMGICGNCKTAASNELFYMAQDL' A
#
# COMPACT_ATOMS: atom_id res chain seq x y z
N MET A 1 8.19 -23.61 4.74
CA MET A 1 8.51 -22.25 4.26
C MET A 1 7.21 -21.53 4.08
N GLU A 2 6.87 -20.62 4.98
CA GLU A 2 5.74 -19.72 4.77
C GLU A 2 6.03 -18.92 3.50
N ASN A 3 5.21 -19.13 2.46
CA ASN A 3 5.17 -18.22 1.32
C ASN A 3 4.63 -16.90 1.85
N GLU A 4 5.53 -16.02 2.30
CA GLU A 4 5.18 -14.66 2.65
C GLU A 4 4.56 -14.01 1.41
N LEU A 5 3.24 -13.81 1.45
CA LEU A 5 2.51 -13.15 0.38
C LEU A 5 3.09 -11.73 0.22
N LYS A 6 3.47 -11.34 -1.00
CA LYS A 6 4.06 -10.02 -1.32
C LYS A 6 3.11 -9.21 -2.17
N MET A 7 3.22 -7.90 -2.10
CA MET A 7 2.47 -6.96 -2.94
C MET A 7 3.35 -5.83 -3.48
N TYR A 8 2.97 -5.28 -4.62
CA TYR A 8 3.58 -4.10 -5.22
C TYR A 8 2.87 -2.83 -4.75
N CYS A 9 3.60 -1.94 -4.07
CA CYS A 9 3.09 -0.64 -3.66
C CYS A 9 3.10 0.35 -4.82
N ILE A 10 1.93 0.86 -5.23
CA ILE A 10 1.84 1.79 -6.36
C ILE A 10 2.39 3.19 -6.05
N CYS A 11 2.45 3.59 -4.77
CA CYS A 11 2.95 4.90 -4.36
C CYS A 11 4.49 4.95 -4.36
N CYS A 12 5.15 4.03 -3.64
CA CYS A 12 6.61 4.04 -3.52
C CYS A 12 7.32 3.07 -4.48
N ARG A 13 6.59 2.33 -5.32
CA ARG A 13 7.12 1.41 -6.34
C ARG A 13 7.98 0.27 -5.79
N ARG A 14 7.80 -0.09 -4.52
CA ARG A 14 8.50 -1.19 -3.83
C ARG A 14 7.62 -2.42 -3.67
N ILE A 15 8.25 -3.58 -3.68
CA ILE A 15 7.64 -4.85 -3.28
C ILE A 15 7.74 -4.95 -1.76
N VAL A 16 6.62 -5.21 -1.08
CA VAL A 16 6.52 -5.29 0.39
C VAL A 16 5.76 -6.54 0.80
N SER A 17 5.88 -6.93 2.08
CA SER A 17 5.07 -8.02 2.63
C SER A 17 3.60 -7.61 2.69
N MET A 18 2.69 -8.52 2.39
CA MET A 18 1.24 -8.29 2.53
C MET A 18 0.83 -8.10 3.99
N ILE A 19 1.61 -8.58 4.96
CA ILE A 19 1.35 -8.33 6.39
C ILE A 19 1.52 -6.83 6.70
N GLU A 20 2.36 -6.12 5.94
CA GLU A 20 2.52 -4.66 5.99
C GLU A 20 1.54 -3.91 5.04
N GLY A 21 0.79 -4.67 4.24
CA GLY A 21 -0.07 -4.20 3.15
C GLY A 21 -1.49 -3.93 3.61
N VAL A 22 -1.81 -2.69 3.97
CA VAL A 22 -3.08 -2.32 4.61
C VAL A 22 -4.25 -2.20 3.60
N SER A 23 -3.97 -2.13 2.30
CA SER A 23 -4.99 -2.07 1.24
C SER A 23 -4.48 -2.74 -0.05
N VAL A 24 -4.75 -4.03 -0.22
CA VAL A 24 -4.63 -4.70 -1.53
C VAL A 24 -5.89 -4.41 -2.33
N PHE A 25 -5.75 -4.01 -3.60
CA PHE A 25 -6.90 -3.78 -4.46
C PHE A 25 -7.53 -5.13 -4.82
N LYS A 26 -8.63 -5.48 -4.14
CA LYS A 26 -9.30 -6.80 -4.23
C LYS A 26 -9.93 -7.12 -5.60
N THR A 27 -9.87 -6.22 -6.58
CA THR A 27 -10.53 -6.33 -7.89
C THR A 27 -9.65 -6.94 -8.97
N GLY A 28 -8.57 -7.64 -8.60
CA GLY A 28 -7.69 -8.30 -9.57
C GLY A 28 -6.68 -7.36 -10.25
N PHE A 29 -6.29 -6.28 -9.59
CA PHE A 29 -5.20 -5.43 -10.06
C PHE A 29 -3.85 -6.05 -9.71
N TYR A 30 -3.14 -6.55 -10.72
CA TYR A 30 -1.81 -7.15 -10.60
C TYR A 30 -0.78 -6.39 -11.43
N ARG A 31 0.46 -6.39 -10.95
CA ARG A 31 1.63 -6.11 -11.77
C ARG A 31 2.30 -7.44 -12.08
N TYR A 32 2.20 -7.89 -13.33
CA TYR A 32 2.54 -9.25 -13.74
C TYR A 32 1.70 -10.27 -12.96
N ASP A 33 2.26 -10.91 -11.94
CA ASP A 33 1.66 -11.92 -11.07
C ASP A 33 1.55 -11.49 -9.59
N MET A 34 1.91 -10.24 -9.28
CA MET A 34 1.94 -9.73 -7.91
C MET A 34 0.78 -8.76 -7.63
N PRO A 35 0.02 -8.94 -6.53
CA PRO A 35 -1.06 -8.03 -6.15
C PRO A 35 -0.57 -6.58 -6.02
N MET A 36 -1.37 -5.63 -6.47
CA MET A 36 -1.09 -4.20 -6.26
C MET A 36 -1.84 -3.65 -5.05
N GLY A 37 -1.21 -2.71 -4.35
CA GLY A 37 -1.79 -2.05 -3.19
C GLY A 37 -1.04 -0.80 -2.75
N ILE A 38 -1.33 -0.34 -1.54
CA ILE A 38 -0.60 0.75 -0.86
C ILE A 38 -0.01 0.20 0.45
N CYS A 39 1.31 0.34 0.64
CA CYS A 39 1.97 -0.12 1.86
C CYS A 39 1.64 0.78 3.07
N GLY A 40 1.81 0.25 4.29
CA GLY A 40 1.56 0.99 5.52
C GLY A 40 2.22 2.38 5.56
N ASN A 41 3.50 2.48 5.20
CA ASN A 41 4.22 3.76 5.18
C ASN A 41 3.58 4.79 4.25
N CYS A 42 3.18 4.39 3.04
CA CYS A 42 2.53 5.30 2.10
C CYS A 42 1.11 5.66 2.53
N LYS A 43 0.40 4.72 3.18
CA LYS A 43 -0.92 5.00 3.77
C LYS A 43 -0.82 6.03 4.89
N THR A 44 0.15 5.88 5.79
CA THR A 44 0.39 6.81 6.90
C THR A 44 0.84 8.19 6.40
N ALA A 45 1.70 8.24 5.37
CA ALA A 45 2.10 9.50 4.76
C ALA A 45 0.89 10.26 4.17
N ALA A 46 0.03 9.55 3.43
CA ALA A 46 -1.19 10.14 2.86
C ALA A 46 -2.19 10.59 3.93
N SER A 47 -2.34 9.85 5.03
CA SER A 47 -3.20 10.29 6.14
C SER A 47 -2.66 11.53 6.85
N ASN A 48 -1.34 11.67 6.93
CA ASN A 48 -0.72 12.85 7.52
C ASN A 48 -0.93 14.08 6.63
N GLU A 49 -0.79 13.96 5.31
CA GLU A 49 -1.11 15.06 4.38
C GLU A 49 -2.56 15.52 4.52
N LEU A 50 -3.52 14.57 4.59
CA LEU A 50 -4.93 14.90 4.81
C LEU A 50 -5.21 15.53 6.19
N PHE A 51 -4.49 15.10 7.23
CA PHE A 51 -4.61 15.69 8.58
C PHE A 51 -4.09 17.12 8.62
N TYR A 52 -2.95 17.40 7.99
CA TYR A 52 -2.42 18.77 7.89
C TYR A 52 -3.34 19.67 7.05
N MET A 53 -3.85 19.19 5.92
CA MET A 53 -4.79 19.96 5.09
C MET A 53 -6.14 20.23 5.79
N ALA A 54 -6.55 19.38 6.72
CA ALA A 54 -7.77 19.57 7.51
C ALA A 54 -7.59 20.53 8.70
N GLN A 55 -6.36 20.84 9.10
CA GLN A 55 -6.08 21.84 10.14
C GLN A 55 -6.05 23.27 9.60
N ASP A 56 -5.93 23.44 8.28
CA ASP A 56 -5.92 24.74 7.59
C ASP A 56 -7.32 25.16 7.07
N LEU A 57 -8.39 24.47 7.49
CA LEU A 57 -9.80 24.78 7.20
C LEU A 57 -10.54 25.23 8.47
#